data_AF-A0AA51EHL5-F1
#
_entry.id   AF-A0AA51EHL5-F1
#
_cell.length_a   1.000
_cell.length_b   1.000
_cell.length_c   1.000
_cell.angle_alpha   90.00
_cell.angle_beta   90.00
_cell.angle_gamma   90.00
#
_symmetry.space_group_name_H-M   'P 1'
#
loop_
_entity.id
_entity.type
_entity.pdbx_description
1 polymer ?
#
loop_
_entity_poly.entity_id
_entity_poly.type
_entity_poly.pdbx_seq_one_letter_code
_entity_poly.pdbx_strand_id
1 'polypeptide(L)' 'HALDLDRRGLLQRHLKQGDLPPAKDTIAVPNNGYVILRFRASNPGFWLLHCHFLFHIVIGMNVVLQVGTQADLPPVPT' A
#
# COMPACT_ATOMS: atom_id res chain seq x y z
N HIS A 1 0.91 -9.54 14.90
CA HIS A 1 0.32 -8.92 13.69
C HIS A 1 0.71 -7.44 13.65
N ALA A 2 0.94 -6.81 12.49
CA ALA A 2 1.47 -5.44 12.41
C ALA A 2 0.61 -4.40 13.19
N LEU A 3 -0.70 -4.61 13.25
CA LEU A 3 -1.62 -3.79 14.05
C LEU A 3 -1.45 -3.96 15.57
N ASP A 4 -1.08 -5.16 16.04
CA ASP A 4 -0.79 -5.40 17.46
C ASP A 4 0.52 -4.71 17.86
N LEU A 5 1.56 -4.86 17.02
CA LEU A 5 2.84 -4.17 17.22
C LEU A 5 2.65 -2.65 17.22
N ASP A 6 1.77 -2.14 16.37
CA ASP A 6 1.43 -0.72 16.34
C ASP A 6 0.78 -0.26 17.65
N ARG A 7 -0.26 -0.96 18.11
CA ARG A 7 -0.96 -0.62 19.37
C ARG A 7 -0.04 -0.68 20.58
N ARG A 8 0.93 -1.58 20.56
CA ARG A 8 1.93 -1.74 21.63
C ARG A 8 3.10 -0.77 21.53
N GLY A 9 3.13 0.10 20.51
CA GLY A 9 4.23 1.05 20.28
C GLY A 9 5.55 0.38 19.90
N LEU A 10 5.51 -0.86 19.40
CA LEU A 10 6.71 -1.66 19.09
C LEU A 10 7.19 -1.48 17.64
N LEU A 11 6.47 -0.71 16.82
CA LEU A 11 6.91 -0.35 15.48
C LEU A 11 7.92 0.80 15.57
N GLN A 12 9.14 0.56 15.07
CA GLN A 12 10.12 1.61 14.89
C GLN A 12 9.61 2.62 13.86
N ARG A 13 9.54 3.89 14.24
CA ARG A 13 9.00 4.99 13.42
C ARG A 13 10.06 6.07 13.31
N HIS A 14 10.47 6.37 12.08
CA HIS A 14 11.36 7.51 11.81
C HIS A 14 10.52 8.76 11.52
N LEU A 15 9.66 9.12 12.46
CA LEU A 15 8.81 10.31 12.43
C LEU A 15 9.19 11.18 13.62
N LYS A 16 9.19 12.52 13.47
CA LYS A 16 9.39 13.37 14.65
C LYS A 16 8.16 13.23 15.56
N GLN A 17 8.38 13.37 16.87
CA GLN A 17 7.29 13.31 17.84
C GLN A 17 6.21 14.34 17.48
N GLY A 18 4.99 13.87 17.22
CA GLY A 18 3.85 14.70 16.81
C GLY A 18 3.59 14.76 15.30
N ASP A 19 4.48 14.25 14.45
CA ASP A 19 4.28 14.24 13.00
C ASP A 19 3.38 13.07 12.57
N LEU A 20 2.46 13.34 11.64
CA LEU A 20 1.70 12.30 10.95
C LEU A 20 2.56 11.64 9.87
N PRO A 21 2.39 10.32 9.60
CA PRO A 21 3.03 9.68 8.46
C PRO A 21 2.64 10.39 7.16
N PRO A 22 3.58 10.57 6.21
CA PRO A 22 3.27 11.23 4.94
C PRO A 22 2.30 10.38 4.12
N ALA A 23 1.31 11.01 3.50
CA ALA A 23 0.49 10.39 2.47
C ALA A 23 1.28 10.32 1.17
N LYS A 24 1.40 9.12 0.58
CA LYS A 24 2.16 8.87 -0.66
C LYS A 24 1.49 7.77 -1.48
N ASP A 25 1.62 7.86 -2.79
CA ASP A 25 1.31 6.77 -3.74
C ASP A 25 2.50 5.80 -3.91
N THR A 26 3.73 6.33 -3.83
CA THR A 26 4.97 5.61 -4.09
C THR A 26 5.96 5.84 -2.96
N ILE A 27 6.67 4.77 -2.56
CA ILE A 27 7.70 4.83 -1.52
C ILE A 27 8.87 3.93 -1.90
N ALA A 28 10.08 4.45 -1.72
CA ALA A 28 11.29 3.65 -1.86
C ALA A 28 11.44 2.74 -0.64
N VAL A 29 11.51 1.43 -0.88
CA VAL A 29 11.84 0.46 0.17
C VAL A 29 13.36 0.51 0.41
N PRO A 30 13.83 0.74 1.65
CA PRO A 30 15.26 0.74 1.93
C PRO A 30 15.91 -0.62 1.62
N ASN A 31 17.15 -0.60 1.14
CA ASN A 31 17.94 -1.83 0.95
C ASN A 31 18.01 -2.60 2.27
N ASN A 32 17.75 -3.91 2.21
CA ASN A 32 17.70 -4.81 3.38
C ASN A 32 16.75 -4.33 4.50
N GLY A 33 15.74 -3.53 4.17
CA GLY A 33 14.78 -2.97 5.11
C GLY A 33 13.34 -3.32 4.76
N TYR A 34 12.42 -2.57 5.35
CA TYR A 34 10.99 -2.71 5.12
C TYR A 34 10.29 -1.35 5.18
N VAL A 35 9.08 -1.30 4.66
CA VAL A 35 8.16 -0.17 4.81
C VAL A 35 6.86 -0.69 5.40
N ILE A 36 6.27 0.07 6.32
CA ILE A 36 4.93 -0.17 6.83
C ILE A 36 4.02 0.91 6.26
N LEU A 37 3.05 0.49 5.47
CA LEU A 37 2.02 1.37 4.90
C LEU A 37 0.65 1.07 5.50
N ARG A 38 -0.22 2.07 5.50
CA ARG A 38 -1.62 1.97 5.93
C ARG A 38 -2.50 2.67 4.92
N PHE A 39 -3.55 2.00 4.49
CA PHE A 39 -4.60 2.59 3.67
C PHE A 39 -5.96 2.03 4.10
N ARG A 40 -7.03 2.75 3.79
CA ARG A 40 -8.40 2.27 3.91
C ARG A 40 -8.85 1.80 2.54
N ALA A 41 -9.22 0.53 2.41
CA ALA A 41 -9.74 -0.04 1.17
C ALA A 41 -11.22 0.38 0.97
N SER A 42 -11.45 1.67 0.68
CA SER A 42 -12.79 2.27 0.49
C SER A 42 -13.07 2.71 -0.95
N ASN A 43 -12.30 2.22 -1.92
CA ASN A 43 -12.45 2.53 -3.33
C ASN A 43 -12.60 1.22 -4.13
N PRO A 44 -13.83 0.80 -4.49
CA PRO A 44 -14.05 -0.44 -5.21
C PRO A 44 -13.32 -0.51 -6.55
N GLY A 45 -12.73 -1.65 -6.87
CA GLY A 45 -11.93 -1.83 -8.08
C GLY A 45 -10.82 -2.85 -7.95
N PHE A 46 -10.05 -2.96 -9.03
CA PHE A 46 -8.80 -3.72 -9.08
C PHE A 46 -7.62 -2.75 -9.10
N TRP A 47 -6.88 -2.70 -8.00
CA TRP A 47 -5.78 -1.74 -7.81
C TRP A 47 -4.43 -2.43 -7.96
N LEU A 48 -3.61 -1.94 -8.90
CA LEU A 48 -2.26 -2.45 -9.10
C LEU A 48 -1.30 -1.84 -8.07
N LEU A 49 -0.63 -2.69 -7.30
CA LEU A 49 0.51 -2.33 -6.47
C LEU A 49 1.74 -3.03 -7.04
N HIS A 50 2.74 -2.25 -7.47
CA HIS A 50 3.90 -2.81 -8.18
C HIS A 50 5.19 -2.04 -7.88
N CYS A 51 6.31 -2.65 -8.25
CA CYS A 51 7.57 -1.92 -8.32
C CYS A 51 7.56 -0.95 -9.50
N HIS A 52 7.86 0.32 -9.25
CA HIS A 52 7.86 1.35 -10.29
C HIS A 52 9.10 1.33 -11.21
N PHE A 53 9.94 0.29 -11.13
CA PHE A 53 11.00 0.03 -12.10
C PHE A 53 10.49 -0.88 -13.21
N LEU A 54 10.58 -0.41 -14.45
CA LEU A 54 10.02 -1.09 -15.62
C LEU A 54 10.45 -2.55 -15.73
N PHE A 55 11.74 -2.83 -15.51
CA PHE A 55 12.24 -4.20 -15.52
C PHE A 55 11.55 -5.07 -14.45
N HIS A 56 11.41 -4.58 -13.22
CA HIS A 56 10.82 -5.33 -12.11
C HIS A 56 9.33 -5.61 -12.29
N ILE A 57 8.54 -4.66 -12.81
CA ILE A 57 7.12 -4.92 -13.10
C ILE A 57 6.95 -5.99 -14.19
N VAL A 58 7.77 -5.94 -15.25
CA VAL A 58 7.70 -6.91 -16.36
C VAL A 58 8.05 -8.33 -15.91
N ILE A 59 9.00 -8.49 -15.00
CA ILE A 59 9.37 -9.81 -14.46
C ILE A 59 8.46 -10.29 -13.30
N GLY A 60 7.38 -9.56 -12.98
CA GLY A 60 6.33 -10.03 -12.06
C GLY A 60 6.34 -9.44 -10.65
N MET A 61 7.09 -8.37 -10.38
CA MET A 61 7.07 -7.71 -9.06
C MET A 61 5.83 -6.79 -8.92
N ASN A 62 4.66 -7.41 -8.89
CA ASN A 62 3.36 -6.75 -8.81
C ASN A 62 2.31 -7.62 -8.09
N VAL A 63 1.26 -6.99 -7.60
CA VAL A 63 0.07 -7.61 -7.01
C VAL A 63 -1.16 -6.77 -7.33
N VAL A 64 -2.31 -7.42 -7.50
CA VAL A 64 -3.60 -6.75 -7.66
C VAL A 64 -4.40 -6.87 -6.37
N LEU A 65 -4.92 -5.74 -5.90
CA LEU A 65 -5.82 -5.65 -4.76
C LEU A 65 -7.25 -5.50 -5.28
N GLN A 66 -8.08 -6.52 -5.07
CA GLN A 66 -9.52 -6.41 -5.30
C GLN A 66 -10.18 -5.76 -4.08
N VAL A 67 -10.89 -4.66 -4.31
CA VAL A 67 -11.69 -3.96 -3.28
C VAL A 67 -13.14 -4.01 -3.72
N GLY A 68 -14.02 -4.51 -2.83
CA GLY A 68 -15.45 -4.67 -3.12
C GLY A 68 -15.79 -5.85 -4.03
N THR A 69 -17.02 -5.81 -4.53
CA THR A 69 -17.65 -6.82 -5.38
C THR A 69 -18.00 -6.23 -6.75
N GLN A 70 -18.45 -7.08 -7.68
CA GLN A 70 -18.89 -6.63 -9.00
C GLN A 70 -20.02 -5.59 -8.94
N ALA A 71 -20.89 -5.66 -7.93
CA ALA A 71 -21.99 -4.71 -7.75
C ALA A 71 -21.51 -3.31 -7.33
N ASP A 72 -20.29 -3.20 -6.79
CA ASP A 72 -19.70 -1.95 -6.36
C ASP A 72 -18.95 -1.21 -7.49
N LEU A 73 -18.79 -1.84 -8.67
CA LEU A 73 -18.07 -1.28 -9.80
C LEU A 73 -18.98 -0.41 -10.69
N PRO A 74 -18.45 0.66 -11.31
CA PRO A 74 -19.19 1.39 -12.33
C PRO A 74 -19.48 0.49 -13.54
N PRO A 75 -20.53 0.78 -14.33
CA PRO A 75 -20.77 0.07 -15.57
C PRO A 75 -19.59 0.25 -16.52
N VAL A 76 -19.37 -0.75 -17.38
CA VAL A 76 -18.36 -0.66 -18.44
C VAL A 76 -18.73 0.53 -19.34
N PRO A 77 -17.79 1.47 -19.59
CA PRO A 77 -18.04 2.59 -20.50
C PRO A 77 -18.44 2.09 -21.89
N THR A 78 -19.43 2.76 -22.49
CA THR A 78 -19.89 2.54 -23.87
C THR A 78 -19.03 3.29 -24.87
#